data_AF-A0A3Q3FHX8-F1
#
_entry.id   AF-A0A3Q3FHX8-F1
#
_cell.length_a   1.000
_cell.length_b   1.000
_cell.length_c   1.000
_cell.angle_alpha   90.00
_cell.angle_beta   90.00
_cell.angle_gamma   90.00
#
_symmetry.space_group_name_H-M   'P 1'
#
loop_
_entity.id
_entity.type
_entity.pdbx_description
1 polymer ?
#
loop_
_entity_poly.entity_id
_entity_poly.type
_entity_poly.pdbx_seq_one_letter_code
_entity_poly.pdbx_strand_id
1 'polypeptide(L)'
;MGISVVSYTLKDVHDDQDYLHSLGKARTAQVQKDARIGEAKNKRDAVIREAHAMQEKVSAQYKNEIDMAKAQRDYELKKAAYDIEVNTKKAESEMAYQLQVAKTKQRIEEEKMQVQVVERTQQIMLQEQEITRREKELEAKVMKPADAERYRLEKLAEAHLKLIMEAEAEAESIRIKGEAEAFAVEARGRADAEQMAKKAEAFQQYKDGAMVDMLLEQLPLMAEEISKPLCEAHKITMVSSGGGEVGAAKLSGEVLEIMTRLPEAVEKLTGVSISRVTQSYTHAEYLT
;
A
#
# COMPACT_ATOMS: atom_id res chain seq x y z
N MET A 1 189.05 -59.51 -36.03
CA MET A 1 188.10 -58.42 -36.34
C MET A 1 186.70 -58.99 -36.13
N GLY A 2 185.85 -58.60 -35.16
CA GLY A 2 185.79 -57.39 -34.35
C GLY A 2 184.39 -56.73 -34.44
N ILE A 3 183.31 -57.51 -34.46
CA ILE A 3 181.93 -56.98 -34.55
C ILE A 3 181.16 -57.49 -33.32
N SER A 4 180.65 -56.58 -32.49
CA SER A 4 179.67 -56.87 -31.43
C SER A 4 178.37 -56.13 -31.73
N VAL A 5 177.24 -56.78 -31.51
CA VAL A 5 175.90 -56.24 -31.80
C VAL A 5 175.39 -55.49 -30.58
N VAL A 6 175.08 -54.19 -30.72
CA VAL A 6 174.69 -53.28 -29.61
C VAL A 6 173.18 -53.27 -29.35
N SER A 7 172.35 -53.50 -30.38
CA SER A 7 170.92 -53.74 -30.21
C SER A 7 170.35 -54.39 -31.45
N TYR A 8 169.33 -55.22 -31.26
CA TYR A 8 168.52 -55.77 -32.36
C TYR A 8 167.19 -55.04 -32.35
N THR A 9 166.94 -54.20 -33.36
CA THR A 9 165.65 -53.56 -33.57
C THR A 9 164.97 -54.24 -34.76
N LEU A 10 163.86 -54.91 -34.49
CA LEU A 10 163.01 -55.47 -35.54
C LEU A 10 162.43 -54.29 -36.34
N LYS A 11 162.84 -54.14 -37.60
CA LYS A 11 162.32 -53.12 -38.51
C LYS A 11 160.99 -53.52 -39.12
N ASP A 12 160.87 -54.78 -39.52
CA ASP A 12 159.71 -55.28 -40.23
C ASP A 12 159.51 -56.75 -39.86
N VAL A 13 158.25 -57.12 -39.64
CA VAL A 13 157.83 -58.49 -39.34
C VAL A 13 156.88 -58.89 -40.46
N HIS A 14 157.41 -59.66 -41.42
CA HIS A 14 156.64 -60.18 -42.53
C HIS A 14 156.14 -61.59 -42.20
N ASP A 15 154.90 -61.89 -42.59
CA ASP A 15 154.23 -63.16 -42.31
C ASP A 15 153.71 -63.73 -43.62
N ASP A 16 154.31 -64.83 -44.07
CA ASP A 16 153.96 -65.50 -45.32
C ASP A 16 152.64 -66.31 -45.24
N GLN A 17 152.09 -66.49 -44.03
CA GLN A 17 150.86 -67.26 -43.77
C GLN A 17 149.67 -66.39 -43.31
N ASP A 18 149.76 -65.05 -43.45
CA ASP A 18 148.64 -64.10 -43.33
C ASP A 18 147.90 -64.12 -41.94
N TYR A 19 148.59 -64.60 -40.90
CA TYR A 19 148.07 -64.80 -39.54
C TYR A 19 147.84 -63.47 -38.81
N LEU A 20 148.78 -62.52 -38.90
CA LEU A 20 148.66 -61.19 -38.27
C LEU A 20 147.47 -60.39 -38.82
N HIS A 21 147.22 -60.47 -40.13
CA HIS A 21 146.09 -59.83 -40.78
C HIS A 21 144.76 -60.46 -40.36
N SER A 22 144.71 -61.79 -40.23
CA SER A 22 143.54 -62.53 -39.76
C SER A 22 143.20 -62.23 -38.29
N LEU A 23 144.22 -62.07 -37.43
CA LEU A 23 144.04 -61.66 -36.03
C LEU A 23 143.45 -60.23 -35.91
N GLY A 24 143.88 -59.32 -36.80
CA GLY A 24 143.34 -57.97 -36.90
C GLY A 24 141.87 -57.91 -37.36
N LYS A 25 141.47 -58.78 -38.31
CA LYS A 25 140.08 -58.91 -38.76
C LYS A 25 139.14 -59.36 -37.65
N ALA A 26 139.56 -60.31 -36.82
CA ALA A 26 138.76 -60.78 -35.69
C ALA A 26 138.52 -59.67 -34.65
N ARG A 27 139.59 -58.92 -34.30
CA ARG A 27 139.49 -57.83 -33.32
C ARG A 27 138.68 -56.63 -33.84
N THR A 28 138.81 -56.29 -35.12
CA THR A 28 137.98 -55.21 -35.73
C THR A 28 136.51 -55.60 -35.83
N ALA A 29 136.19 -56.85 -36.19
CA ALA A 29 134.82 -57.36 -36.16
C ALA A 29 134.22 -57.35 -34.75
N GLN A 30 135.01 -57.70 -33.73
CA GLN A 30 134.60 -57.62 -32.33
C GLN A 30 134.31 -56.18 -31.90
N VAL A 31 135.21 -55.23 -32.19
CA VAL A 31 134.99 -53.81 -31.88
C VAL A 31 133.77 -53.25 -32.61
N GLN A 32 133.55 -53.59 -33.89
CA GLN A 32 132.36 -53.19 -34.62
C GLN A 32 131.08 -53.79 -34.04
N LYS A 33 131.12 -55.06 -33.62
CA LYS A 33 129.99 -55.71 -32.94
C LYS A 33 129.68 -55.02 -31.61
N ASP A 34 130.71 -54.74 -30.81
CA ASP A 34 130.54 -54.07 -29.51
C ASP A 34 130.04 -52.62 -29.70
N ALA A 35 130.53 -51.91 -30.72
CA ALA A 35 130.01 -50.60 -31.10
C ALA A 35 128.53 -50.65 -31.50
N ARG A 36 128.13 -51.60 -32.37
CA ARG A 36 126.71 -51.79 -32.76
C ARG A 36 125.84 -52.17 -31.56
N ILE A 37 126.33 -53.00 -30.65
CA ILE A 37 125.61 -53.36 -29.41
C ILE A 37 125.47 -52.13 -28.51
N GLY A 38 126.52 -51.32 -28.37
CA GLY A 38 126.49 -50.06 -27.62
C GLY A 38 125.48 -49.08 -28.20
N GLU A 39 125.49 -48.86 -29.52
CA GLU A 39 124.52 -48.02 -30.22
C GLU A 39 123.09 -48.53 -30.06
N ALA A 40 122.84 -49.83 -30.20
CA ALA A 40 121.52 -50.41 -30.05
C ALA A 40 120.99 -50.30 -28.61
N LYS A 41 121.86 -50.51 -27.61
CA LYS A 41 121.51 -50.33 -26.19
C LYS A 41 121.20 -48.86 -25.87
N ASN A 42 122.05 -47.94 -26.30
CA ASN A 42 121.82 -46.51 -26.12
C ASN A 42 120.53 -46.05 -26.82
N LYS A 43 120.26 -46.54 -28.04
CA LYS A 43 119.04 -46.24 -28.77
C LYS A 43 117.80 -46.79 -28.06
N ARG A 44 117.87 -48.02 -27.53
CA ARG A 44 116.79 -48.60 -26.72
C ARG A 44 116.52 -47.78 -25.47
N ASP A 45 117.56 -47.44 -24.72
CA ASP A 45 117.44 -46.70 -23.46
C ASP A 45 116.94 -45.28 -23.71
N ALA A 46 117.37 -44.64 -24.80
CA ALA A 46 116.84 -43.35 -25.23
C ALA A 46 115.34 -43.41 -25.53
N VAL A 47 114.88 -44.40 -26.30
CA VAL A 47 113.45 -44.59 -26.62
C VAL A 47 112.63 -44.89 -25.36
N ILE A 48 113.15 -45.69 -24.43
CA ILE A 48 112.46 -45.98 -23.17
C ILE A 48 112.32 -44.71 -22.32
N ARG A 49 113.40 -43.92 -22.18
CA ARG A 49 113.36 -42.65 -21.43
C ARG A 49 112.43 -41.64 -22.09
N GLU A 50 112.45 -41.56 -23.42
CA GLU A 50 111.54 -40.69 -24.18
C GLU A 50 110.08 -41.12 -24.00
N ALA A 51 109.78 -42.41 -24.08
CA ALA A 51 108.43 -42.94 -23.85
C ALA A 51 107.94 -42.65 -22.41
N HIS A 52 108.79 -42.82 -21.40
CA HIS A 52 108.45 -42.47 -20.02
C HIS A 52 108.21 -40.97 -19.83
N ALA A 53 109.11 -40.12 -20.36
CA ALA A 53 108.94 -38.67 -20.29
C ALA A 53 107.66 -38.21 -21.03
N MET A 54 107.34 -38.84 -22.16
CA MET A 54 106.11 -38.57 -22.90
C MET A 54 104.87 -39.02 -22.12
N GLN A 55 104.89 -40.22 -21.52
CA GLN A 55 103.81 -40.72 -20.69
C GLN A 55 103.57 -39.83 -19.47
N GLU A 56 104.63 -39.40 -18.78
CA GLU A 56 104.53 -38.47 -17.65
C GLU A 56 103.93 -37.13 -18.08
N LYS A 57 104.44 -36.54 -19.17
CA LYS A 57 103.90 -35.29 -19.73
C LYS A 57 102.42 -35.40 -20.04
N VAL A 58 102.01 -36.45 -20.77
CA VAL A 58 100.62 -36.67 -21.16
C VAL A 58 99.74 -36.92 -19.92
N SER A 59 100.23 -37.68 -18.93
CA SER A 59 99.50 -37.91 -17.69
C SER A 59 99.30 -36.63 -16.88
N ALA A 60 100.29 -35.73 -16.86
CA ALA A 60 100.18 -34.43 -16.21
C ALA A 60 99.20 -33.52 -16.96
N GLN A 61 99.22 -33.53 -18.30
CA GLN A 61 98.25 -32.81 -19.12
C GLN A 61 96.82 -33.28 -18.84
N TYR A 62 96.56 -34.60 -18.86
CA TYR A 62 95.23 -35.13 -18.57
C TYR A 62 94.77 -34.84 -17.14
N LYS A 63 95.66 -34.90 -16.14
CA LYS A 63 95.31 -34.50 -14.77
C LYS A 63 94.88 -33.04 -14.73
N ASN A 64 95.64 -32.15 -15.35
CA ASN A 64 95.30 -30.73 -15.43
C ASN A 64 93.96 -30.50 -16.16
N GLU A 65 93.74 -31.18 -17.29
CA GLU A 65 92.47 -31.08 -18.03
C GLU A 65 91.27 -31.60 -17.23
N ILE A 66 91.43 -32.72 -16.52
CA ILE A 66 90.41 -33.27 -15.62
C ILE A 66 90.10 -32.29 -14.50
N ASP A 67 91.11 -31.69 -13.88
CA ASP A 67 90.93 -30.75 -12.78
C ASP A 67 90.32 -29.43 -13.26
N MET A 68 90.69 -28.95 -14.45
CA MET A 68 90.02 -27.82 -15.11
C MET A 68 88.56 -28.13 -15.42
N ALA A 69 88.26 -29.31 -15.98
CA ALA A 69 86.89 -29.72 -16.29
C ALA A 69 86.03 -29.88 -15.03
N LYS A 70 86.61 -30.41 -13.94
CA LYS A 70 85.94 -30.46 -12.62
C LYS A 70 85.67 -29.07 -12.09
N ALA A 71 86.67 -28.17 -12.10
CA ALA A 71 86.49 -26.80 -11.65
C ALA A 71 85.42 -26.06 -12.46
N GLN A 72 85.39 -26.26 -13.78
CA GLN A 72 84.36 -25.69 -14.65
C GLN A 72 82.97 -26.24 -14.32
N ARG A 73 82.82 -27.56 -14.19
CA ARG A 73 81.56 -28.19 -13.79
C ARG A 73 81.08 -27.67 -12.43
N ASP A 74 81.97 -27.61 -11.45
CA ASP A 74 81.62 -27.16 -10.09
C ASP A 74 81.23 -25.68 -10.08
N TYR A 75 81.91 -24.85 -10.88
CA TYR A 75 81.54 -23.46 -11.09
C TYR A 75 80.14 -23.33 -11.72
N GLU A 76 79.86 -24.08 -12.78
CA GLU A 76 78.56 -24.06 -13.46
C GLU A 76 77.43 -24.56 -12.55
N LEU A 77 77.67 -25.62 -11.77
CA LEU A 77 76.71 -26.12 -10.79
C LEU A 77 76.41 -25.09 -9.69
N LYS A 78 77.45 -24.44 -9.15
CA LYS A 78 77.26 -23.37 -8.16
C LYS A 78 76.54 -22.18 -8.76
N LYS A 79 76.90 -21.76 -9.97
CA LYS A 79 76.23 -20.67 -10.69
C LYS A 79 74.75 -20.99 -10.89
N ALA A 80 74.42 -22.18 -11.39
CA ALA A 80 73.04 -22.61 -11.58
C ALA A 80 72.27 -22.66 -10.25
N ALA A 81 72.88 -23.12 -9.16
CA ALA A 81 72.26 -23.12 -7.84
C ALA A 81 71.93 -21.70 -7.37
N TYR A 82 72.86 -20.76 -7.52
CA TYR A 82 72.62 -19.35 -7.17
C TYR A 82 71.59 -18.69 -8.10
N ASP A 83 71.60 -18.99 -9.39
CA ASP A 83 70.61 -18.46 -10.33
C ASP A 83 69.21 -18.97 -9.97
N ILE A 84 69.07 -20.23 -9.58
CA ILE A 84 67.80 -20.78 -9.07
C ILE A 84 67.36 -20.02 -7.82
N GLU A 85 68.24 -19.83 -6.84
CA GLU A 85 67.91 -19.13 -5.59
C GLU A 85 67.53 -17.65 -5.83
N VAL A 86 68.27 -16.96 -6.68
CA VAL A 86 67.97 -15.57 -7.05
C VAL A 86 66.63 -15.50 -7.79
N ASN A 87 66.36 -16.42 -8.71
CA ASN A 87 65.11 -16.43 -9.47
C ASN A 87 63.91 -16.83 -8.61
N THR A 88 64.05 -17.78 -7.68
CA THR A 88 62.97 -18.11 -6.74
C THR A 88 62.67 -16.93 -5.83
N LYS A 89 63.70 -16.26 -5.28
CA LYS A 89 63.52 -15.06 -4.46
C LYS A 89 62.90 -13.90 -5.24
N LYS A 90 63.28 -13.71 -6.50
CA LYS A 90 62.64 -12.72 -7.39
C LYS A 90 61.17 -13.07 -7.64
N ALA A 91 60.86 -14.32 -8.00
CA ALA A 91 59.49 -14.76 -8.24
C ALA A 91 58.62 -14.66 -6.97
N GLU A 92 59.15 -15.03 -5.80
CA GLU A 92 58.49 -14.81 -4.50
C GLU A 92 58.22 -13.32 -4.26
N SER A 93 59.19 -12.45 -4.54
CA SER A 93 59.04 -11.00 -4.37
C SER A 93 57.99 -10.42 -5.31
N GLU A 94 57.99 -10.84 -6.58
CA GLU A 94 57.01 -10.45 -7.58
C GLU A 94 55.60 -10.93 -7.22
N MET A 95 55.45 -12.19 -6.78
CA MET A 95 54.18 -12.74 -6.33
C MET A 95 53.68 -12.02 -5.06
N ALA A 96 54.57 -11.73 -4.11
CA ALA A 96 54.22 -10.95 -2.92
C ALA A 96 53.76 -9.54 -3.29
N TYR A 97 54.43 -8.89 -4.24
CA TYR A 97 54.02 -7.60 -4.78
C TYR A 97 52.65 -7.66 -5.45
N GLN A 98 52.43 -8.64 -6.35
CA GLN A 98 51.13 -8.83 -7.02
C GLN A 98 50.01 -9.12 -6.03
N LEU A 99 50.27 -9.95 -5.01
CA LEU A 99 49.33 -10.23 -3.93
C LEU A 99 49.00 -8.96 -3.15
N GLN A 100 49.99 -8.12 -2.86
CA GLN A 100 49.77 -6.86 -2.16
C GLN A 100 48.95 -5.88 -3.00
N VAL A 101 49.20 -5.80 -4.31
CA VAL A 101 48.39 -5.01 -5.25
C VAL A 101 46.95 -5.53 -5.27
N ALA A 102 46.73 -6.85 -5.36
CA ALA A 102 45.41 -7.45 -5.34
C ALA A 102 44.65 -7.16 -4.03
N LYS A 103 45.31 -7.32 -2.87
CA LYS A 103 44.74 -6.98 -1.55
C LYS A 103 44.38 -5.51 -1.45
N THR A 104 45.26 -4.63 -1.92
CA THR A 104 45.01 -3.18 -1.90
C THR A 104 43.84 -2.83 -2.81
N LYS A 105 43.77 -3.43 -4.00
CA LYS A 105 42.64 -3.26 -4.92
C LYS A 105 41.33 -3.76 -4.30
N GLN A 106 41.32 -4.93 -3.67
CA GLN A 106 40.14 -5.44 -2.96
C GLN A 106 39.67 -4.46 -1.88
N ARG A 107 40.59 -3.96 -1.04
CA ARG A 107 40.27 -2.95 -0.02
C ARG A 107 39.68 -1.68 -0.62
N ILE A 108 40.24 -1.19 -1.73
CA ILE A 108 39.71 -0.01 -2.43
C ILE A 108 38.29 -0.26 -2.94
N GLU A 109 38.01 -1.43 -3.51
CA GLU A 109 36.66 -1.77 -3.98
C GLU A 109 35.67 -1.96 -2.83
N GLU A 110 36.09 -2.53 -1.69
CA GLU A 110 35.28 -2.61 -0.47
C GLU A 110 34.90 -1.21 0.05
N GLU A 111 35.87 -0.29 0.15
CA GLU A 111 35.63 1.11 0.56
C GLU A 111 34.71 1.83 -0.44
N LYS A 112 34.91 1.65 -1.76
CA LYS A 112 34.01 2.21 -2.78
C LYS A 112 32.58 1.69 -2.65
N MET A 113 32.41 0.40 -2.40
CA MET A 113 31.09 -0.20 -2.18
C MET A 113 30.43 0.41 -0.94
N GLN A 114 31.19 0.64 0.13
CA GLN A 114 30.69 1.29 1.33
C GLN A 114 30.23 2.73 1.05
N VAL A 115 31.00 3.51 0.29
CA VAL A 115 30.60 4.84 -0.18
C VAL A 115 29.29 4.75 -0.97
N GLN A 116 29.16 3.80 -1.90
CA GLN A 116 27.92 3.61 -2.66
C GLN A 116 26.72 3.23 -1.79
N VAL A 117 26.90 2.37 -0.78
CA VAL A 117 25.85 2.03 0.17
C VAL A 117 25.41 3.28 0.94
N VAL A 118 26.36 4.09 1.43
CA VAL A 118 26.05 5.35 2.12
C VAL A 118 25.29 6.30 1.20
N GLU A 119 25.77 6.53 -0.02
CA GLU A 119 25.08 7.36 -1.02
C GLU A 119 23.66 6.87 -1.28
N ARG A 120 23.47 5.56 -1.47
CA ARG A 120 22.16 4.96 -1.72
C ARG A 120 21.23 5.05 -0.51
N THR A 121 21.74 4.83 0.69
CA THR A 121 20.96 5.03 1.92
C THR A 121 20.55 6.48 2.09
N GLN A 122 21.43 7.43 1.76
CA GLN A 122 21.12 8.86 1.79
C GLN A 122 20.05 9.23 0.74
N GLN A 123 20.11 8.63 -0.45
CA GLN A 123 19.08 8.78 -1.47
C GLN A 123 17.73 8.23 -1.02
N ILE A 124 17.70 7.05 -0.40
CA ILE A 124 16.46 6.47 0.16
C ILE A 124 15.89 7.39 1.24
N MET A 125 16.72 7.89 2.15
CA MET A 125 16.28 8.85 3.18
C MET A 125 15.71 10.13 2.58
N LEU A 126 16.34 10.68 1.53
CA LEU A 126 15.81 11.85 0.81
C LEU A 126 14.45 11.53 0.17
N GLN A 127 14.33 10.38 -0.49
CA GLN A 127 13.09 9.94 -1.12
C GLN A 127 11.96 9.73 -0.09
N GLU A 128 12.25 9.11 1.04
CA GLU A 128 11.29 8.98 2.15
C GLU A 128 10.85 10.36 2.67
N GLN A 129 11.79 11.30 2.82
CA GLN A 129 11.46 12.68 3.19
C GLN A 129 10.60 13.39 2.12
N GLU A 130 10.87 13.16 0.84
CA GLU A 130 10.04 13.68 -0.25
C GLU A 130 8.64 13.06 -0.26
N ILE A 131 8.52 11.75 -0.02
CA ILE A 131 7.24 11.05 0.09
C ILE A 131 6.44 11.63 1.26
N THR A 132 7.04 11.75 2.45
CA THR A 132 6.34 12.31 3.62
C THR A 132 5.93 13.78 3.42
N ARG A 133 6.76 14.59 2.74
CA ARG A 133 6.35 15.95 2.34
C ARG A 133 5.15 15.88 1.39
N ARG A 134 5.21 15.02 0.37
CA ARG A 134 4.15 14.86 -0.64
C ARG A 134 2.84 14.34 -0.04
N GLU A 135 2.91 13.41 0.90
CA GLU A 135 1.77 12.92 1.68
C GLU A 135 1.13 14.06 2.46
N LYS A 136 1.92 14.87 3.20
CA LYS A 136 1.40 16.03 3.92
C LYS A 136 0.80 17.09 2.99
N GLU A 137 1.40 17.29 1.82
CA GLU A 137 0.83 18.18 0.80
C GLU A 137 -0.50 17.66 0.25
N LEU A 138 -0.61 16.37 -0.05
CA LEU A 138 -1.83 15.74 -0.52
C LEU A 138 -2.92 15.72 0.56
N GLU A 139 -2.54 15.46 1.80
CA GLU A 139 -3.42 15.53 2.96
C GLU A 139 -4.00 16.95 3.09
N ALA A 140 -3.16 17.97 3.00
CA ALA A 140 -3.60 19.36 3.08
C ALA A 140 -4.44 19.81 1.87
N LYS A 141 -4.07 19.42 0.64
CA LYS A 141 -4.71 19.89 -0.60
C LYS A 141 -5.96 19.08 -1.00
N VAL A 142 -5.99 17.78 -0.71
CA VAL A 142 -7.04 16.87 -1.19
C VAL A 142 -7.88 16.36 -0.04
N MET A 143 -7.27 15.77 0.99
CA MET A 143 -8.04 15.14 2.07
C MET A 143 -8.79 16.16 2.91
N LYS A 144 -8.14 17.24 3.36
CA LYS A 144 -8.82 18.24 4.21
C LYS A 144 -10.01 18.90 3.51
N PRO A 145 -9.93 19.33 2.24
CA PRO A 145 -11.11 19.83 1.53
C PRO A 145 -12.17 18.75 1.30
N ALA A 146 -11.77 17.51 0.98
CA ALA A 146 -12.71 16.41 0.79
C ALA A 146 -13.45 16.05 2.09
N ASP A 147 -12.76 16.02 3.23
CA ASP A 147 -13.38 15.80 4.55
C ASP A 147 -14.27 16.97 4.95
N ALA A 148 -13.87 18.22 4.64
CA ALA A 148 -14.72 19.39 4.87
C ALA A 148 -16.01 19.33 4.03
N GLU A 149 -15.91 18.90 2.76
CA GLU A 149 -17.07 18.74 1.89
C GLU A 149 -17.96 17.56 2.32
N ARG A 150 -17.36 16.43 2.72
CA ARG A 150 -18.10 15.29 3.28
C ARG A 150 -18.86 15.70 4.53
N TYR A 151 -18.22 16.41 5.45
CA TYR A 151 -18.86 16.92 6.66
C TYR A 151 -19.99 17.90 6.34
N ARG A 152 -19.80 18.80 5.36
CA ARG A 152 -20.84 19.71 4.89
C ARG A 152 -22.06 18.96 4.34
N LEU A 153 -21.83 17.96 3.49
CA LEU A 153 -22.89 17.13 2.91
C LEU A 153 -23.62 16.29 3.94
N GLU A 154 -22.90 15.66 4.88
CA GLU A 154 -23.50 14.94 6.02
C GLU A 154 -24.39 15.87 6.84
N LYS A 155 -23.94 17.10 7.15
CA LYS A 155 -24.76 18.06 7.89
C LYS A 155 -25.98 18.54 7.12
N LEU A 156 -25.86 18.74 5.81
CA LEU A 156 -27.00 19.06 4.96
C LEU A 156 -27.99 17.90 4.91
N ALA A 157 -27.51 16.66 4.77
CA ALA A 157 -28.34 15.46 4.78
C ALA A 157 -29.03 15.26 6.14
N GLU A 158 -28.32 15.45 7.25
CA GLU A 158 -28.90 15.44 8.60
C GLU A 158 -29.97 16.53 8.76
N ALA A 159 -29.74 17.74 8.23
CA ALA A 159 -30.72 18.82 8.27
C ALA A 159 -31.98 18.47 7.45
N HIS A 160 -31.81 17.88 6.26
CA HIS A 160 -32.92 17.40 5.45
C HIS A 160 -33.70 16.27 6.13
N LEU A 161 -33.00 15.30 6.74
CA LEU A 161 -33.63 14.23 7.51
C LEU A 161 -34.42 14.76 8.70
N LYS A 162 -33.87 15.74 9.43
CA LYS A 162 -34.60 16.41 10.52
C LYS A 162 -35.86 17.10 10.03
N LEU A 163 -35.81 17.80 8.90
CA LEU A 163 -36.98 18.49 8.34
C LEU A 163 -38.06 17.49 7.91
N ILE A 164 -37.68 16.35 7.35
CA ILE A 164 -38.61 15.26 7.03
C ILE A 164 -39.21 14.68 8.31
N MET A 165 -38.39 14.39 9.34
CA MET A 165 -38.89 13.89 10.62
C MET A 165 -39.82 14.88 11.33
N GLU A 166 -39.52 16.18 11.29
CA GLU A 166 -40.38 17.23 11.82
C GLU A 166 -41.71 17.29 11.04
N ALA A 167 -41.66 17.24 9.71
CA ALA A 167 -42.87 17.20 8.88
C ALA A 167 -43.72 15.94 9.13
N GLU A 168 -43.10 14.77 9.28
CA GLU A 168 -43.78 13.52 9.64
C GLU A 168 -44.38 13.59 11.05
N ALA A 169 -43.65 14.15 12.02
CA ALA A 169 -44.13 14.35 13.38
C ALA A 169 -45.31 15.34 13.43
N GLU A 170 -45.25 16.43 12.65
CA GLU A 170 -46.36 17.39 12.52
C GLU A 170 -47.58 16.73 11.87
N ALA A 171 -47.39 16.00 10.77
CA ALA A 171 -48.47 15.27 10.10
C ALA A 171 -49.12 14.24 11.04
N GLU A 172 -48.32 13.49 11.79
CA GLU A 172 -48.81 12.54 12.79
C GLU A 172 -49.55 13.25 13.93
N SER A 173 -49.04 14.39 14.39
CA SER A 173 -49.70 15.19 15.43
C SER A 173 -51.07 15.72 14.97
N ILE A 174 -51.19 16.13 13.71
CA ILE A 174 -52.45 16.57 13.10
C ILE A 174 -53.40 15.38 12.97
N ARG A 175 -52.90 14.22 12.55
CA ARG A 175 -53.72 13.00 12.46
C ARG A 175 -54.28 12.60 13.82
N ILE A 176 -53.43 12.53 14.85
CA ILE A 176 -53.86 12.18 16.22
C ILE A 176 -54.85 13.22 16.75
N LYS A 177 -54.60 14.52 16.55
CA LYS A 177 -55.54 15.58 16.95
C LYS A 177 -56.86 15.46 16.19
N GLY A 178 -56.82 15.24 14.89
CA GLY A 178 -58.01 15.06 14.04
C GLY A 178 -58.83 13.83 14.44
N GLU A 179 -58.18 12.71 14.75
CA GLU A 179 -58.83 11.51 15.30
C GLU A 179 -59.44 11.78 16.68
N ALA A 180 -58.73 12.49 17.56
CA ALA A 180 -59.23 12.85 18.88
C ALA A 180 -60.43 13.82 18.80
N GLU A 181 -60.40 14.80 17.89
CA GLU A 181 -61.50 15.72 17.62
C GLU A 181 -62.70 15.01 17.00
N ALA A 182 -62.48 14.13 16.02
CA ALA A 182 -63.53 13.32 15.41
C ALA A 182 -64.21 12.42 16.46
N PHE A 183 -63.43 11.75 17.31
CA PHE A 183 -63.96 10.96 18.41
C PHE A 183 -64.74 11.81 19.43
N ALA A 184 -64.25 13.01 19.75
CA ALA A 184 -64.94 13.93 20.66
C ALA A 184 -66.27 14.43 20.07
N VAL A 185 -66.31 14.75 18.77
CA VAL A 185 -67.53 15.15 18.06
C VAL A 185 -68.50 13.99 17.94
N GLU A 186 -68.04 12.78 17.64
CA GLU A 186 -68.87 11.57 17.60
C GLU A 186 -69.47 11.25 18.97
N ALA A 187 -68.65 11.27 20.03
CA ALA A 187 -69.10 11.06 21.40
C ALA A 187 -70.12 12.13 21.83
N ARG A 188 -69.88 13.39 21.49
CA ARG A 188 -70.83 14.49 21.74
C ARG A 188 -72.11 14.34 20.92
N GLY A 189 -72.01 14.03 19.64
CA GLY A 189 -73.16 13.80 18.75
C GLY A 189 -74.01 12.61 19.21
N ARG A 190 -73.37 11.54 19.69
CA ARG A 190 -74.06 10.41 20.31
C ARG A 190 -74.72 10.80 21.63
N ALA A 191 -74.04 11.55 22.49
CA ALA A 191 -74.62 12.04 23.74
C ALA A 191 -75.82 12.97 23.48
N ASP A 192 -75.73 13.87 22.51
CA ASP A 192 -76.81 14.77 22.10
C ASP A 192 -77.98 13.98 21.47
N ALA A 193 -77.70 12.98 20.65
CA ALA A 193 -78.71 12.08 20.08
C ALA A 193 -79.41 11.24 21.16
N GLU A 194 -78.67 10.68 22.12
CA GLU A 194 -79.23 9.95 23.26
C GLU A 194 -80.04 10.87 24.19
N GLN A 195 -79.59 12.12 24.40
CA GLN A 195 -80.36 13.12 25.14
C GLN A 195 -81.65 13.50 24.41
N MET A 196 -81.59 13.72 23.09
CA MET A 196 -82.78 14.02 22.29
C MET A 196 -83.76 12.83 22.26
N ALA A 197 -83.26 11.60 22.15
CA ALA A 197 -84.09 10.40 22.22
C ALA A 197 -84.79 10.28 23.58
N LYS A 198 -84.06 10.46 24.69
CA LYS A 198 -84.65 10.45 26.04
C LYS A 198 -85.63 11.60 26.27
N LYS A 199 -85.34 12.80 25.74
CA LYS A 199 -86.30 13.92 25.75
C LYS A 199 -87.55 13.57 24.94
N ALA A 200 -87.40 12.99 23.75
CA ALA A 200 -88.53 12.57 22.92
C ALA A 200 -89.37 11.46 23.58
N GLU A 201 -88.74 10.48 24.23
CA GLU A 201 -89.43 9.46 25.03
C GLU A 201 -90.15 10.07 26.24
N ALA A 202 -89.53 11.03 26.94
CA ALA A 202 -90.17 11.77 28.02
C ALA A 202 -91.40 12.54 27.50
N PHE A 203 -91.28 13.26 26.39
CA PHE A 203 -92.41 13.94 25.74
C PHE A 203 -93.52 12.96 25.30
N GLN A 204 -93.16 11.76 24.85
CA GLN A 204 -94.13 10.72 24.49
C GLN A 204 -94.83 10.08 25.71
N GLN A 205 -94.26 10.10 26.90
CA GLN A 205 -94.93 9.61 28.11
C GLN A 205 -95.80 10.68 28.78
N TYR A 206 -95.56 11.96 28.49
CA TYR A 206 -96.36 13.12 28.91
C TYR A 206 -97.58 13.36 28.00
N LYS A 207 -98.37 12.32 27.71
CA LYS A 207 -99.33 12.32 26.58
C LYS A 207 -100.48 13.34 26.62
N ASP A 208 -100.98 13.78 27.77
CA ASP A 208 -102.21 14.61 27.76
C ASP A 208 -102.18 15.89 28.61
N GLY A 209 -101.18 16.09 29.48
CA GLY A 209 -101.12 17.26 30.38
C GLY A 209 -100.15 18.38 29.95
N ALA A 210 -98.99 18.02 29.39
CA ALA A 210 -97.90 18.97 29.14
C ALA A 210 -98.09 19.79 27.86
N MET A 211 -98.84 19.30 26.86
CA MET A 211 -99.16 20.13 25.69
C MET A 211 -100.02 21.33 26.07
N VAL A 212 -100.91 21.19 27.05
CA VAL A 212 -101.73 22.29 27.57
C VAL A 212 -100.89 23.22 28.45
N ASP A 213 -99.99 22.69 29.28
CA ASP A 213 -99.11 23.48 30.15
C ASP A 213 -98.05 24.27 29.35
N MET A 214 -97.46 23.66 28.31
CA MET A 214 -96.52 24.32 27.41
C MET A 214 -97.21 25.36 26.51
N LEU A 215 -98.48 25.15 26.12
CA LEU A 215 -99.29 26.19 25.49
C LEU A 215 -99.62 27.32 26.47
N LEU A 216 -99.95 27.02 27.73
CA LEU A 216 -100.19 28.02 28.79
C LEU A 216 -98.94 28.84 29.11
N GLU A 217 -97.74 28.25 29.05
CA GLU A 217 -96.46 28.97 29.23
C GLU A 217 -96.06 29.80 28.00
N GLN A 218 -96.34 29.32 26.78
CA GLN A 218 -96.01 30.03 25.53
C GLN A 218 -97.08 31.05 25.10
N LEU A 219 -98.32 30.94 25.61
CA LEU A 219 -99.42 31.88 25.35
C LEU A 219 -99.10 33.33 25.77
N PRO A 220 -98.50 33.59 26.95
CA PRO A 220 -98.04 34.93 27.32
C PRO A 220 -96.98 35.47 26.36
N LEU A 221 -96.02 34.65 25.93
CA LEU A 221 -94.96 35.06 25.00
C LEU A 221 -95.53 35.38 23.60
N MET A 222 -96.50 34.60 23.13
CA MET A 222 -97.23 34.90 21.90
C MET A 222 -98.10 36.16 22.05
N ALA A 223 -98.76 36.36 23.20
CA ALA A 223 -99.54 37.57 23.47
C ALA A 223 -98.65 38.82 23.57
N GLU A 224 -97.45 38.69 24.13
CA GLU A 224 -96.45 39.76 24.20
C GLU A 224 -95.91 40.11 22.81
N GLU A 225 -95.59 39.11 21.98
CA GLU A 225 -95.11 39.36 20.61
C GLU A 225 -96.20 39.91 19.68
N ILE A 226 -97.47 39.51 19.89
CA ILE A 226 -98.63 40.04 19.14
C ILE A 226 -99.05 41.44 19.63
N SER A 227 -98.79 41.80 20.89
CA SER A 227 -99.12 43.12 21.43
C SER A 227 -98.02 44.17 21.22
N LYS A 228 -96.77 43.77 20.94
CA LYS A 228 -95.68 44.70 20.56
C LYS A 228 -96.08 45.74 19.50
N PRO A 229 -96.69 45.37 18.35
CA PRO A 229 -97.12 46.35 17.34
C PRO A 229 -98.24 47.29 17.80
N LEU A 230 -99.07 46.88 18.78
CA LEU A 230 -100.14 47.71 19.37
C LEU A 230 -99.61 48.62 20.48
N CYS A 231 -98.59 48.19 21.24
CA CYS A 231 -97.93 49.01 22.27
C CYS A 231 -97.00 50.07 21.67
N GLU A 232 -96.34 49.81 20.55
CA GLU A 232 -95.47 50.78 19.86
C GLU A 232 -96.24 51.85 19.06
N ALA A 233 -97.55 51.68 18.84
CA ALA A 233 -98.39 52.63 18.14
C ALA A 233 -98.87 53.79 19.03
N HIS A 234 -98.00 54.76 19.30
CA HIS A 234 -98.31 55.95 20.12
C HIS A 234 -99.37 56.91 19.54
N LYS A 235 -99.75 56.78 18.25
CA LYS A 235 -100.76 57.63 17.60
C LYS A 235 -101.45 56.92 16.44
N ILE A 236 -102.61 56.31 16.70
CA ILE A 236 -103.49 55.78 15.66
C ILE A 236 -104.33 56.95 15.11
N THR A 237 -103.99 57.44 13.93
CA THR A 237 -104.74 58.53 13.27
C THR A 237 -105.80 57.90 12.37
N MET A 238 -107.02 57.75 12.90
CA MET A 238 -108.14 57.15 12.18
C MET A 238 -108.79 58.20 11.28
N VAL A 239 -108.53 58.14 9.98
CA VAL A 239 -109.13 59.06 8.98
C VAL A 239 -110.42 58.41 8.48
N SER A 240 -111.57 58.81 9.03
CA SER A 240 -112.88 58.34 8.56
C SER A 240 -113.62 59.46 7.83
N SER A 241 -113.74 59.30 6.52
CA SER A 241 -114.61 60.08 5.66
C SER A 241 -116.05 59.52 5.75
N GLY A 242 -116.81 60.01 6.73
CA GLY A 242 -118.28 60.01 6.71
C GLY A 242 -119.01 58.67 6.88
N GLY A 243 -119.75 58.56 7.99
CA GLY A 243 -121.08 57.90 8.00
C GLY A 243 -121.18 56.45 8.49
N GLY A 244 -120.60 56.11 9.64
CA GLY A 244 -120.86 54.85 10.35
C GLY A 244 -120.08 54.79 11.68
N GLU A 245 -120.66 54.19 12.73
CA GLU A 245 -120.18 54.24 14.13
C GLU A 245 -118.66 54.00 14.28
N VAL A 246 -118.00 54.97 14.93
CA VAL A 246 -116.55 55.01 15.17
C VAL A 246 -116.29 54.72 16.65
N GLY A 247 -115.52 53.66 16.93
CA GLY A 247 -115.14 53.27 18.29
C GLY A 247 -114.41 51.93 18.32
N ALA A 248 -113.81 51.61 19.48
CA ALA A 248 -112.94 50.44 19.74
C ALA A 248 -113.48 49.09 19.21
N ALA A 249 -114.78 48.96 18.97
CA ALA A 249 -115.41 47.78 18.38
C ALA A 249 -114.86 47.40 16.98
N LYS A 250 -114.40 48.34 16.13
CA LYS A 250 -113.73 47.99 14.86
C LYS A 250 -112.32 47.45 15.05
N LEU A 251 -111.55 47.97 16.01
CA LEU A 251 -110.23 47.45 16.35
C LEU A 251 -110.34 46.06 16.99
N SER A 252 -111.29 45.88 17.90
CA SER A 252 -111.59 44.56 18.48
C SER A 252 -112.10 43.57 17.42
N GLY A 253 -112.89 44.05 16.44
CA GLY A 253 -113.37 43.28 15.30
C GLY A 253 -112.28 42.88 14.32
N GLU A 254 -111.35 43.79 13.97
CA GLU A 254 -110.19 43.49 13.13
C GLU A 254 -109.22 42.53 13.82
N VAL A 255 -109.04 42.64 15.15
CA VAL A 255 -108.24 41.68 15.93
C VAL A 255 -108.91 40.30 15.95
N LEU A 256 -110.24 40.24 16.07
CA LEU A 256 -110.97 38.98 15.96
C LEU A 256 -110.88 38.40 14.54
N GLU A 257 -110.95 39.24 13.51
CA GLU A 257 -110.84 38.83 12.11
C GLU A 257 -109.43 38.30 11.78
N ILE A 258 -108.39 38.94 12.31
CA ILE A 258 -106.99 38.46 12.25
C ILE A 258 -106.84 37.15 13.01
N MET A 259 -107.44 37.00 14.20
CA MET A 259 -107.45 35.73 14.94
C MET A 259 -108.18 34.61 14.19
N THR A 260 -109.26 34.91 13.47
CA THR A 260 -109.96 33.90 12.66
C THR A 260 -109.24 33.56 11.35
N ARG A 261 -108.44 34.48 10.79
CA ARG A 261 -107.63 34.24 9.57
C ARG A 261 -106.25 33.66 9.83
N LEU A 262 -105.72 33.82 11.05
CA LEU A 262 -104.44 33.26 11.47
C LEU A 262 -104.33 31.74 11.24
N PRO A 263 -105.35 30.92 11.58
CA PRO A 263 -105.34 29.49 11.28
C PRO A 263 -105.15 29.18 9.79
N GLU A 264 -105.87 29.87 8.90
CA GLU A 264 -105.76 29.65 7.44
C GLU A 264 -104.42 30.13 6.86
N ALA A 265 -103.83 31.19 7.42
CA ALA A 265 -102.53 31.71 6.98
C ALA A 265 -101.38 30.79 7.42
N VAL A 266 -101.44 30.26 8.64
CA VAL A 266 -100.49 29.26 9.15
C VAL A 266 -100.63 27.96 8.38
N GLU A 267 -101.84 27.51 8.06
CA GLU A 267 -102.10 26.33 7.23
C GLU A 267 -101.49 26.47 5.82
N LYS A 268 -101.59 27.64 5.19
CA LYS A 268 -100.98 27.90 3.87
C LYS A 268 -99.46 27.98 3.88
N LEU A 269 -98.84 28.41 4.97
CA LEU A 269 -97.37 28.53 5.08
C LEU A 269 -96.69 27.27 5.63
N THR A 270 -97.39 26.47 6.44
CA THR A 270 -96.82 25.29 7.12
C THR A 270 -97.38 23.96 6.63
N GLY A 271 -98.48 23.97 5.85
CA GLY A 271 -99.09 22.77 5.28
C GLY A 271 -99.88 21.91 6.27
N VAL A 272 -100.15 22.39 7.49
CA VAL A 272 -100.85 21.63 8.54
C VAL A 272 -102.19 22.28 8.89
N SER A 273 -103.29 21.58 8.61
CA SER A 273 -104.67 21.97 8.92
C SER A 273 -105.06 21.54 10.34
N ILE A 274 -105.27 22.47 11.26
CA ILE A 274 -105.72 22.19 12.65
C ILE A 274 -107.16 21.64 12.69
N SER A 275 -107.99 21.95 11.70
CA SER A 275 -109.37 21.45 11.55
C SER A 275 -109.47 19.98 11.14
N ARG A 276 -108.36 19.32 10.78
CA ARG A 276 -108.30 17.85 10.56
C ARG A 276 -107.89 17.05 11.78
N VAL A 277 -107.29 17.69 12.79
CA VAL A 277 -106.83 16.99 14.00
C VAL A 277 -108.00 16.63 14.91
N THR A 278 -109.09 17.40 14.94
CA THR A 278 -110.28 17.08 15.75
C THR A 278 -111.20 16.02 15.12
N GLN A 279 -111.13 15.77 13.81
CA GLN A 279 -111.91 14.71 13.15
C GLN A 279 -111.24 13.33 13.14
N SER A 280 -109.92 13.24 13.35
CA SER A 280 -109.24 11.93 13.44
C SER A 280 -109.46 11.22 14.79
N TYR A 281 -109.94 11.91 15.82
CA TYR A 281 -110.14 11.33 17.15
C TYR A 281 -111.56 10.81 17.44
N THR A 282 -112.55 11.07 16.57
CA THR A 282 -113.91 10.49 16.71
C THR A 282 -114.09 9.15 15.98
N HIS A 283 -113.04 8.59 15.36
CA HIS A 283 -113.09 7.29 14.66
C HIS A 283 -112.15 6.21 15.22
N ALA A 284 -111.46 6.46 16.33
CA ALA A 284 -110.55 5.50 16.97
C ALA A 284 -111.08 4.90 18.30
N GLU A 285 -112.34 5.17 18.67
CA GLU A 285 -113.00 4.59 19.86
C GLU A 285 -113.86 3.34 19.57
N TYR A 286 -113.84 2.82 18.33
CA TYR A 286 -114.44 1.52 18.01
C TYR A 286 -113.51 0.71 17.10
N LEU A 287 -112.49 0.08 17.68
CA LEU A 287 -112.02 -1.27 17.34
C LEU A 287 -110.80 -1.58 18.21
N THR A 288 -111.05 -2.53 19.12
CA THR A 288 -110.11 -3.36 19.92
C THR A 288 -108.73 -3.57 19.32
#